data_AF-A0A956TWW3-F1
#
_entry.id   AF-A0A956TWW3-F1
#
_cell.length_a   1.000
_cell.length_b   1.000
_cell.length_c   1.000
_cell.angle_alpha   90.00
_cell.angle_beta   90.00
_cell.angle_gamma   90.00
#
_symmetry.space_group_name_H-M   'P 1'
#
loop_
_entity.id
_entity.type
_entity.pdbx_description
1 polymer ?
#
loop_
_entity_poly.entity_id
_entity_poly.type
_entity_poly.pdbx_seq_one_letter_code
_entity_poly.pdbx_strand_id
1 'polypeptide(L)'
;MSAFQSSVSTPLKRVYPMALAAVIALGPSLPAYCLPSGGTSISGGVTFSNPDANTLNVSTGANRSIAQYTSFSVSNGQTVNFILPGATAAILNRVTGPSASNIAGNINTPNGGQVLLVNPNGVLIGPTAQINVGSFMATTMGISNSNFLSDNWLFTQSNSNSTAQIVNNGSIVTAPGGYVVLAGRYINNTGNIVADGGKVHFGVGDTIQLTLDNNVVTQLQVTQSVQKKINTVSAGILNTGTVSANQIFMKAQLKTNFYDAVVNSGNLTATSLVASNGVIELTAATDNGFGVLNNSGQLLINNPTSLNDRITLTSNDTLINSGSLTAADAGTVELSAGKSLTGTGAIDTGKLVMSVASGNLSQTGMVTVATDQSTINALQGSITLGSLDLLNGASLSATARNLLSVGGTVQGDTNTLGDLDLTSTNGGVTLSDSISDIHNLTVQASGLINVDALSGFGGTASFTSSAGSIVFNDTIDLVNNNLATDGALVANASQTISGTATSIWAGDVTMDAGTSITLPHVGSTGQMTLTTGSGAINLGTLALGDGAAS
;
A
#
# COMPACT_ATOMS: atom_id res chain seq x y z
N MET A 1 -34.39 73.00 -6.10
CA MET A 1 -35.77 72.99 -6.62
C MET A 1 -35.71 72.68 -8.11
N SER A 2 -36.58 71.76 -8.51
CA SER A 2 -36.71 71.16 -9.84
C SER A 2 -36.82 72.18 -10.98
N ALA A 3 -36.26 71.86 -12.15
CA ALA A 3 -36.74 72.36 -13.43
C ALA A 3 -36.58 71.28 -14.49
N PHE A 4 -37.70 70.95 -15.12
CA PHE A 4 -37.89 69.97 -16.18
C PHE A 4 -38.36 70.71 -17.44
N GLN A 5 -38.03 70.13 -18.61
CA GLN A 5 -38.57 70.36 -19.96
C GLN A 5 -38.08 71.63 -20.69
N SER A 6 -37.85 71.63 -22.01
CA SER A 6 -38.52 70.86 -23.06
C SER A 6 -37.63 70.50 -24.28
N SER A 7 -38.20 69.64 -25.12
CA SER A 7 -37.72 68.86 -26.26
C SER A 7 -37.42 69.62 -27.56
N VAL A 8 -36.49 69.10 -28.39
CA VAL A 8 -36.59 69.05 -29.87
C VAL A 8 -35.80 67.84 -30.43
N SER A 9 -36.34 67.15 -31.44
CA SER A 9 -35.82 65.95 -32.10
C SER A 9 -35.15 66.20 -33.48
N THR A 10 -34.08 65.42 -33.72
CA THR A 10 -33.29 64.94 -34.91
C THR A 10 -33.59 65.39 -36.37
N PRO A 11 -32.60 65.33 -37.30
CA PRO A 11 -32.34 64.08 -38.07
C PRO A 11 -30.87 63.73 -38.41
N LEU A 12 -30.71 62.50 -38.92
CA LEU A 12 -29.51 61.65 -39.15
C LEU A 12 -28.46 62.12 -40.18
N LYS A 13 -27.20 61.66 -40.02
CA LYS A 13 -26.24 61.42 -41.12
C LYS A 13 -25.48 60.09 -40.97
N ARG A 14 -25.46 59.31 -42.06
CA ARG A 14 -24.73 58.04 -42.30
C ARG A 14 -23.26 58.32 -42.66
N VAL A 15 -22.33 57.52 -42.15
CA VAL A 15 -20.95 57.41 -42.64
C VAL A 15 -20.56 55.92 -42.74
N TYR A 16 -19.97 55.53 -43.86
CA TYR A 16 -19.54 54.16 -44.19
C TYR A 16 -18.14 53.86 -43.63
N PRO A 17 -17.84 52.65 -43.11
CA PRO A 17 -16.48 52.25 -42.74
C PRO A 17 -15.73 51.58 -43.90
N MET A 18 -14.45 51.94 -44.08
CA MET A 18 -13.48 51.24 -44.94
C MET A 18 -13.11 49.88 -44.32
N ALA A 19 -13.20 48.81 -45.11
CA ALA A 19 -12.69 47.49 -44.76
C ALA A 19 -11.27 47.31 -45.30
N LEU A 20 -10.28 47.15 -44.40
CA LEU A 20 -8.92 46.72 -44.72
C LEU A 20 -8.84 45.21 -44.48
N ALA A 21 -8.72 44.43 -45.54
CA ALA A 21 -8.55 42.98 -45.48
C ALA A 21 -7.10 42.63 -45.10
N ALA A 22 -6.89 42.13 -43.88
CA ALA A 22 -5.66 41.48 -43.46
C ALA A 22 -5.75 39.99 -43.82
N VAL A 23 -5.07 39.58 -44.89
CA VAL A 23 -4.85 38.16 -45.22
C VAL A 23 -3.81 37.61 -44.23
N ILE A 24 -4.29 36.94 -43.18
CA ILE A 24 -3.45 36.10 -42.32
C ILE A 24 -3.18 34.82 -43.12
N ALA A 25 -1.97 34.70 -43.67
CA ALA A 25 -1.48 33.46 -44.22
C ALA A 25 -1.29 32.46 -43.06
N LEU A 26 -2.29 31.60 -42.82
CA LEU A 26 -2.11 30.37 -42.05
C LEU A 26 -1.25 29.42 -42.91
N GLY A 27 0.07 29.53 -42.79
CA GLY A 27 0.95 28.45 -43.18
C GLY A 27 0.68 27.23 -42.27
N PRO A 28 0.63 26.00 -42.80
CA PRO A 28 0.56 24.82 -41.95
C PRO A 28 1.78 24.80 -41.03
N SER A 29 1.55 24.75 -39.72
CA SER A 29 2.61 24.47 -38.75
C SER A 29 3.13 23.07 -39.05
N LEU A 30 4.31 23.01 -39.67
CA LEU A 30 5.05 21.76 -39.73
C LEU A 30 5.23 21.28 -38.28
N PRO A 31 4.94 20.02 -37.95
CA PRO A 31 5.18 19.52 -36.61
C PRO A 31 6.64 19.82 -36.24
N ALA A 32 6.83 20.56 -35.15
CA ALA A 32 8.16 20.83 -34.61
C ALA A 32 8.72 19.51 -34.06
N TYR A 33 9.33 18.74 -34.94
CA TYR A 33 10.14 17.57 -34.62
C TYR A 33 11.31 18.06 -33.75
N CYS A 34 11.32 17.69 -32.46
CA CYS A 34 12.27 18.17 -31.47
C CYS A 34 13.07 16.98 -30.92
N LEU A 35 14.27 16.78 -31.48
CA LEU A 35 15.34 15.99 -30.86
C LEU A 35 16.05 16.83 -29.80
N PRO A 36 16.86 16.21 -28.90
CA PRO A 36 17.69 16.96 -27.97
C PRO A 36 18.60 17.96 -28.71
N SER A 37 18.79 19.14 -28.12
CA SER A 37 19.52 20.25 -28.76
C SER A 37 20.57 20.88 -27.84
N GLY A 38 21.59 21.47 -28.44
CA GLY A 38 22.71 22.08 -27.71
C GLY A 38 23.55 21.06 -26.93
N GLY A 39 23.62 19.81 -27.41
CA GLY A 39 24.38 18.73 -26.78
C GLY A 39 25.88 19.04 -26.75
N THR A 40 26.49 18.90 -25.57
CA THR A 40 27.92 19.07 -25.33
C THR A 40 28.44 17.97 -24.43
N SER A 41 29.68 17.51 -24.66
CA SER A 41 30.32 16.55 -23.77
C SER A 41 31.01 17.28 -22.62
N ILE A 42 30.67 16.89 -21.40
CA ILE A 42 31.32 17.38 -20.17
C ILE A 42 32.36 16.38 -19.66
N SER A 43 32.09 15.08 -19.81
CA SER A 43 33.02 14.01 -19.45
C SER A 43 32.76 12.75 -20.28
N GLY A 44 33.78 11.91 -20.45
CA GLY A 44 33.69 10.63 -21.15
C GLY A 44 33.72 10.71 -22.69
N GLY A 45 34.01 11.87 -23.28
CA GLY A 45 34.14 12.00 -24.74
C GLY A 45 32.85 11.65 -25.50
N VAL A 46 31.73 12.21 -25.07
CA VAL A 46 30.41 12.00 -25.70
C VAL A 46 30.39 12.65 -27.07
N THR A 47 29.92 11.91 -28.06
CA THR A 47 29.74 12.36 -29.44
C THR A 47 28.26 12.29 -29.82
N PHE A 48 27.84 13.21 -30.68
CA PHE A 48 26.46 13.35 -31.14
C PHE A 48 26.45 13.25 -32.66
N SER A 49 25.63 12.35 -33.21
CA SER A 49 25.47 12.23 -34.66
C SER A 49 24.02 12.01 -35.05
N ASN A 50 23.59 12.64 -36.14
CA ASN A 50 22.25 12.49 -36.68
C ASN A 50 22.35 11.71 -38.00
N PRO A 51 22.20 10.36 -37.98
CA PRO A 51 22.26 9.58 -39.22
C PRO A 51 21.11 9.93 -40.18
N ASP A 52 20.01 10.45 -39.66
CA ASP A 52 18.88 10.99 -40.39
C ASP A 52 18.21 12.12 -39.58
N ALA A 53 17.15 12.74 -40.12
CA ALA A 53 16.47 13.87 -39.50
C ALA A 53 15.67 13.53 -38.23
N ASN A 54 15.35 12.26 -38.00
CA ASN A 54 14.51 11.79 -36.91
C ASN A 54 15.30 11.04 -35.84
N THR A 55 16.58 10.74 -36.08
CA THR A 55 17.42 9.96 -35.18
C THR A 55 18.59 10.79 -34.64
N LEU A 56 18.82 10.72 -33.34
CA LEU A 56 20.05 11.17 -32.69
C LEU A 56 20.76 9.99 -32.06
N ASN A 57 22.01 9.76 -32.46
CA ASN A 57 22.92 8.84 -31.81
C ASN A 57 23.81 9.61 -30.84
N VAL A 58 23.86 9.14 -29.60
CA VAL A 58 24.74 9.65 -28.54
C VAL A 58 25.70 8.53 -28.17
N SER A 59 26.99 8.72 -28.43
CA SER A 59 27.99 7.65 -28.32
C SER A 59 29.17 8.05 -27.43
N THR A 60 29.67 7.11 -26.64
CA THR A 60 30.86 7.27 -25.81
C THR A 60 31.58 5.93 -25.66
N GLY A 61 32.91 5.97 -25.50
CA GLY A 61 33.71 4.80 -25.13
C GLY A 61 33.93 4.65 -23.62
N ALA A 62 33.43 5.58 -22.80
CA ALA A 62 33.67 5.61 -21.35
C ALA A 62 32.53 4.95 -20.56
N ASN A 63 32.88 4.26 -19.46
CA ASN A 63 31.90 3.64 -18.55
C ASN A 63 31.06 4.65 -17.74
N ARG A 64 31.56 5.88 -17.59
CA ARG A 64 30.84 7.01 -17.00
C ARG A 64 31.03 8.21 -17.91
N SER A 65 29.91 8.79 -18.35
CA SER A 65 29.94 9.94 -19.25
C SER A 65 28.87 10.96 -18.86
N ILE A 66 29.15 12.22 -19.16
CA ILE A 66 28.23 13.33 -18.88
C ILE A 66 28.04 14.10 -20.17
N ALA A 67 26.78 14.18 -20.60
CA ALA A 67 26.29 15.03 -21.67
C ALA A 67 25.42 16.14 -21.07
N GLN A 68 25.58 17.36 -21.58
CA GLN A 68 24.79 18.52 -21.19
C GLN A 68 24.04 19.07 -22.40
N TYR A 69 22.79 19.45 -22.20
CA TYR A 69 21.88 19.89 -23.25
C TYR A 69 21.19 21.19 -22.85
N THR A 70 20.96 22.06 -23.84
CA THR A 70 20.05 23.21 -23.67
C THR A 70 18.61 22.72 -23.53
N SER A 71 18.20 21.74 -24.33
CA SER A 71 16.92 21.06 -24.20
C SER A 71 17.07 19.57 -24.52
N PHE A 72 16.32 18.72 -23.82
CA PHE A 72 16.23 17.30 -24.11
C PHE A 72 14.77 16.91 -24.24
N SER A 73 14.29 16.82 -25.47
CA SER A 73 12.96 16.31 -25.83
C SER A 73 13.12 15.34 -26.99
N VAL A 74 12.16 14.44 -27.16
CA VAL A 74 12.12 13.47 -28.25
C VAL A 74 10.69 13.42 -28.76
N SER A 75 10.37 14.08 -29.87
CA SER A 75 9.00 14.07 -30.40
C SER A 75 8.58 12.69 -30.89
N ASN A 76 7.26 12.47 -31.03
CA ASN A 76 6.73 11.24 -31.62
C ASN A 76 7.34 11.02 -33.03
N GLY A 77 7.70 9.77 -33.34
CA GLY A 77 8.40 9.41 -34.57
C GLY A 77 9.91 9.67 -34.58
N GLN A 78 10.45 10.27 -33.52
CA GLN A 78 11.89 10.48 -33.36
C GLN A 78 12.52 9.49 -32.39
N THR A 79 13.83 9.26 -32.53
CA THR A 79 14.57 8.26 -31.78
C THR A 79 15.88 8.85 -31.25
N VAL A 80 16.20 8.55 -29.99
CA VAL A 80 17.54 8.76 -29.42
C VAL A 80 18.15 7.40 -29.10
N ASN A 81 19.31 7.10 -29.67
CA ASN A 81 20.06 5.87 -29.36
C ASN A 81 21.31 6.21 -28.55
N PHE A 82 21.43 5.61 -27.37
CA PHE A 82 22.62 5.67 -26.53
C PHE A 82 23.53 4.47 -26.82
N ILE A 83 24.63 4.71 -27.52
CA ILE A 83 25.62 3.71 -27.91
C ILE A 83 26.74 3.75 -26.85
N LEU A 84 26.57 2.94 -25.81
CA LEU A 84 27.47 2.84 -24.66
C LEU A 84 28.42 1.63 -24.81
N PRO A 85 29.56 1.57 -24.09
CA PRO A 85 30.52 0.48 -24.22
C PRO A 85 30.04 -0.87 -23.65
N GLY A 86 28.95 -0.89 -22.86
CA GLY A 86 28.33 -2.13 -22.38
C GLY A 86 27.25 -1.90 -21.31
N ALA A 87 26.69 -2.98 -20.81
CA ALA A 87 25.54 -2.99 -19.89
C ALA A 87 25.77 -2.26 -18.55
N THR A 88 27.02 -2.16 -18.11
CA THR A 88 27.40 -1.49 -16.85
C THR A 88 27.71 0.00 -17.03
N ALA A 89 27.82 0.48 -18.26
CA ALA A 89 28.13 1.89 -18.52
C ALA A 89 26.92 2.78 -18.23
N ALA A 90 27.18 3.99 -17.74
CA ALA A 90 26.15 4.98 -17.45
C ALA A 90 26.45 6.31 -18.11
N ILE A 91 25.42 6.93 -18.69
CA ILE A 91 25.46 8.27 -19.23
C ILE A 91 24.48 9.17 -18.48
N LEU A 92 25.00 10.30 -17.98
CA LEU A 92 24.19 11.36 -17.38
C LEU A 92 23.86 12.41 -18.44
N ASN A 93 22.57 12.61 -18.70
CA ASN A 93 22.03 13.62 -19.59
C ASN A 93 21.47 14.76 -18.74
N ARG A 94 22.16 15.89 -18.70
CA ARG A 94 21.76 17.06 -17.90
C ARG A 94 21.15 18.15 -18.77
N VAL A 95 19.92 18.55 -18.48
CA VAL A 95 19.30 19.73 -19.08
C VAL A 95 19.63 20.97 -18.25
N THR A 96 20.12 22.02 -18.90
CA THR A 96 20.41 23.32 -18.25
C THR A 96 19.57 24.47 -18.77
N GLY A 97 18.84 24.30 -19.87
CA GLY A 97 17.87 25.30 -20.33
C GLY A 97 16.61 25.32 -19.48
N PRO A 98 15.67 26.22 -19.81
CA PRO A 98 14.47 26.49 -19.00
C PRO A 98 13.31 25.53 -19.27
N SER A 99 13.43 24.62 -20.24
CA SER A 99 12.33 23.78 -20.69
C SER A 99 12.33 22.41 -20.01
N ALA A 100 11.12 21.95 -19.66
CA ALA A 100 10.89 20.56 -19.28
C ALA A 100 11.20 19.61 -20.45
N SER A 101 11.55 18.37 -20.12
CA SER A 101 11.76 17.32 -21.11
C SER A 101 10.42 16.71 -21.53
N ASN A 102 10.13 16.70 -22.83
CA ASN A 102 8.97 16.01 -23.38
C ASN A 102 9.44 14.84 -24.25
N ILE A 103 9.26 13.63 -23.76
CA ILE A 103 9.63 12.38 -24.41
C ILE A 103 8.34 11.76 -24.95
N ALA A 104 8.10 11.85 -26.25
CA ALA A 104 6.98 11.24 -26.95
C ALA A 104 7.43 10.22 -28.01
N GLY A 105 8.73 10.14 -28.32
CA GLY A 105 9.33 9.16 -29.21
C GLY A 105 10.11 8.07 -28.47
N ASN A 106 11.15 7.56 -29.13
CA ASN A 106 11.89 6.39 -28.68
C ASN A 106 13.21 6.77 -28.02
N ILE A 107 13.56 6.11 -26.91
CA ILE A 107 14.89 6.15 -26.32
C ILE A 107 15.41 4.73 -26.19
N ASN A 108 16.54 4.42 -26.81
CA ASN A 108 17.09 3.07 -26.83
C ASN A 108 18.53 3.04 -26.33
N THR A 109 18.95 1.92 -25.74
CA THR A 109 20.37 1.58 -25.55
C THR A 109 20.70 0.27 -26.27
N PRO A 110 21.12 0.29 -27.55
CA PRO A 110 21.34 -0.94 -28.32
C PRO A 110 22.35 -1.91 -27.69
N ASN A 111 23.33 -1.39 -26.94
CA ASN A 111 24.37 -2.18 -26.25
C ASN A 111 24.07 -2.36 -24.74
N GLY A 112 22.83 -2.09 -24.32
CA GLY A 112 22.49 -1.92 -22.90
C GLY A 112 23.13 -0.68 -22.27
N GLY A 113 23.17 -0.66 -20.95
CA GLY A 113 23.69 0.46 -20.17
C GLY A 113 22.60 1.35 -19.61
N GLN A 114 23.02 2.37 -18.87
CA GLN A 114 22.17 3.13 -17.97
C GLN A 114 22.01 4.55 -18.49
N VAL A 115 20.76 4.99 -18.62
CA VAL A 115 20.42 6.34 -19.06
C VAL A 115 19.89 7.13 -17.87
N LEU A 116 20.63 8.17 -17.47
CA LEU A 116 20.17 9.17 -16.53
C LEU A 116 19.67 10.40 -17.25
N LEU A 117 18.46 10.86 -16.91
CA LEU A 117 17.92 12.14 -17.35
C LEU A 117 17.70 13.05 -16.14
N VAL A 118 18.46 14.14 -16.08
CA VAL A 118 18.35 15.17 -15.04
C VAL A 118 17.75 16.43 -15.67
N ASN A 119 16.52 16.79 -15.28
CA ASN A 119 15.90 18.03 -15.71
C ASN A 119 15.13 18.72 -14.56
N PRO A 120 15.69 19.78 -13.95
CA PRO A 120 15.04 20.53 -12.87
C PRO A 120 13.70 21.17 -13.23
N ASN A 121 13.36 21.28 -14.51
CA ASN A 121 12.09 21.85 -14.98
C ASN A 121 10.97 20.81 -15.10
N GLY A 122 11.29 19.51 -15.02
CA GLY A 122 10.33 18.41 -15.15
C GLY A 122 10.64 17.46 -16.31
N VAL A 123 10.05 16.27 -16.23
CA VAL A 123 10.15 15.22 -17.24
C VAL A 123 8.74 14.66 -17.51
N LEU A 124 8.27 14.77 -18.74
CA LEU A 124 7.05 14.17 -19.24
C LEU A 124 7.42 13.06 -20.23
N ILE A 125 7.04 11.82 -19.93
CA ILE A 125 7.08 10.69 -20.83
C ILE A 125 5.65 10.51 -21.35
N GLY A 126 5.40 10.97 -22.57
CA GLY A 126 4.08 10.99 -23.21
C GLY A 126 3.58 9.60 -23.62
N PRO A 127 2.30 9.48 -23.99
CA PRO A 127 1.64 8.19 -24.22
C PRO A 127 2.20 7.38 -25.39
N THR A 128 2.85 8.02 -26.36
CA THR A 128 3.49 7.35 -27.50
C THR A 128 4.94 6.95 -27.23
N ALA A 129 5.50 7.35 -26.07
CA ALA A 129 6.91 7.14 -25.79
C ALA A 129 7.23 5.66 -25.53
N GLN A 130 8.36 5.22 -26.06
CA GLN A 130 8.91 3.88 -25.85
C GLN A 130 10.36 4.02 -25.39
N ILE A 131 10.61 3.80 -24.10
CA ILE A 131 11.95 3.82 -23.53
C ILE A 131 12.40 2.37 -23.34
N ASN A 132 13.35 1.91 -24.16
CA ASN A 132 13.88 0.54 -24.16
C ASN A 132 15.38 0.58 -23.85
N VAL A 133 15.75 0.45 -22.57
CA VAL A 133 17.13 0.70 -22.13
C VAL A 133 17.68 -0.42 -21.22
N GLY A 134 18.99 -0.45 -20.95
CA GLY A 134 19.53 -1.36 -19.94
C GLY A 134 19.03 -1.02 -18.54
N SER A 135 19.05 0.26 -18.17
CA SER A 135 18.38 0.80 -16.99
C SER A 135 18.06 2.28 -17.21
N PHE A 136 17.01 2.77 -16.57
CA PHE A 136 16.54 4.14 -16.72
C PHE A 136 16.47 4.85 -15.37
N MET A 137 16.89 6.10 -15.32
CA MET A 137 16.53 6.96 -14.21
C MET A 137 16.23 8.38 -14.69
N ALA A 138 15.15 8.93 -14.16
CA ALA A 138 14.75 10.31 -14.40
C ALA A 138 14.64 11.05 -13.06
N THR A 139 15.17 12.28 -13.02
CA THR A 139 15.07 13.11 -11.83
C THR A 139 14.90 14.60 -12.15
N THR A 140 14.16 15.28 -11.27
CA THR A 140 14.06 16.75 -11.25
C THR A 140 15.01 17.41 -10.24
N MET A 141 15.85 16.61 -9.58
CA MET A 141 16.87 17.08 -8.65
C MET A 141 18.24 17.16 -9.32
N GLY A 142 19.15 17.94 -8.73
CA GLY A 142 20.52 18.03 -9.20
C GLY A 142 21.41 16.93 -8.63
N ILE A 143 22.40 16.51 -9.41
CA ILE A 143 23.55 15.73 -8.96
C ILE A 143 24.82 16.39 -9.53
N SER A 144 25.86 16.52 -8.71
CA SER A 144 27.13 17.13 -9.14
C SER A 144 27.91 16.19 -10.06
N ASN A 145 28.81 16.74 -10.87
CA ASN A 145 29.67 15.93 -11.74
C ASN A 145 30.55 14.99 -10.90
N SER A 146 31.11 15.48 -9.79
CA SER A 146 31.98 14.68 -8.92
C SER A 146 31.22 13.50 -8.35
N ASN A 147 30.01 13.73 -7.84
CA ASN A 147 29.15 12.70 -7.26
C ASN A 147 28.83 11.60 -8.27
N PHE A 148 28.39 11.97 -9.48
CA PHE A 148 28.10 10.99 -10.53
C PHE A 148 29.35 10.21 -10.96
N LEU A 149 30.49 10.88 -11.15
CA LEU A 149 31.73 10.24 -11.62
C LEU A 149 32.38 9.36 -10.55
N SER A 150 32.10 9.59 -9.27
CA SER A 150 32.61 8.80 -8.14
C SER A 150 31.60 7.78 -7.60
N ASP A 151 30.53 7.48 -8.35
CA ASP A 151 29.44 6.59 -7.94
C ASP A 151 28.79 6.96 -6.59
N ASN A 152 28.82 8.25 -6.22
CA ASN A 152 28.07 8.79 -5.10
C ASN A 152 26.74 9.37 -5.61
N TRP A 153 25.68 8.56 -5.60
CA TRP A 153 24.39 8.91 -6.19
C TRP A 153 23.50 9.74 -5.26
N LEU A 154 24.00 10.94 -4.92
CA LEU A 154 23.32 11.93 -4.09
C LEU A 154 22.60 12.97 -4.95
N PHE A 155 21.28 13.01 -4.83
CA PHE A 155 20.41 13.96 -5.52
C PHE A 155 19.83 14.96 -4.54
N THR A 156 19.92 16.24 -4.89
CA THR A 156 19.45 17.35 -4.04
C THR A 156 18.58 18.30 -4.84
N GLN A 157 17.45 18.70 -4.29
CA GLN A 157 16.66 19.79 -4.84
C GLN A 157 17.32 21.14 -4.53
N SER A 158 17.82 21.82 -5.56
CA SER A 158 18.46 23.14 -5.43
C SER A 158 17.46 24.28 -5.33
N ASN A 159 16.25 24.11 -5.86
CA ASN A 159 15.19 25.10 -5.81
C ASN A 159 14.08 24.65 -4.85
N SER A 160 14.09 25.22 -3.64
CA SER A 160 13.07 24.94 -2.62
C SER A 160 11.64 25.27 -3.07
N ASN A 161 11.48 26.08 -4.12
CA ASN A 161 10.20 26.44 -4.72
C ASN A 161 9.83 25.63 -5.96
N SER A 162 10.64 24.65 -6.37
CA SER A 162 10.39 23.85 -7.56
C SER A 162 9.04 23.13 -7.48
N THR A 163 8.28 23.23 -8.58
CA THR A 163 7.02 22.52 -8.82
C THR A 163 7.19 21.44 -9.89
N ALA A 164 8.43 21.12 -10.25
CA ALA A 164 8.74 20.17 -11.31
C ALA A 164 8.29 18.75 -10.95
N GLN A 165 7.70 18.08 -11.92
CA GLN A 165 7.14 16.75 -11.77
C GLN A 165 7.82 15.78 -12.73
N ILE A 166 7.74 14.50 -12.40
CA ILE A 166 8.02 13.40 -13.32
C ILE A 166 6.68 12.74 -13.63
N VAL A 167 6.28 12.77 -14.90
CA VAL A 167 5.01 12.18 -15.35
C VAL A 167 5.32 11.11 -16.38
N ASN A 168 4.94 9.86 -16.10
CA ASN A 168 5.00 8.77 -17.05
C ASN A 168 3.60 8.36 -17.51
N ASN A 169 3.33 8.60 -18.79
CA ASN A 169 2.13 8.14 -19.51
C ASN A 169 2.48 7.11 -20.60
N GLY A 170 3.77 6.86 -20.84
CA GLY A 170 4.28 5.98 -21.90
C GLY A 170 4.71 4.61 -21.38
N SER A 171 5.61 3.97 -22.12
CA SER A 171 6.19 2.67 -21.78
C SER A 171 7.66 2.81 -21.45
N ILE A 172 8.07 2.30 -20.29
CA ILE A 172 9.47 2.16 -19.88
C ILE A 172 9.76 0.68 -19.69
N VAL A 173 10.68 0.14 -20.48
CA VAL A 173 11.09 -1.27 -20.45
C VAL A 173 12.60 -1.32 -20.28
N THR A 174 13.06 -2.07 -19.29
CA THR A 174 14.50 -2.33 -19.10
C THR A 174 14.91 -3.69 -19.63
N ALA A 175 16.20 -3.88 -19.89
CA ALA A 175 16.78 -5.20 -20.02
C ALA A 175 16.56 -6.03 -18.74
N PRO A 176 16.57 -7.38 -18.82
CA PRO A 176 16.46 -8.24 -17.64
C PRO A 176 17.52 -7.91 -16.58
N GLY A 177 17.10 -7.84 -15.32
CA GLY A 177 17.94 -7.43 -14.18
C GLY A 177 18.22 -5.92 -14.09
N GLY A 178 17.74 -5.13 -15.05
CA GLY A 178 17.84 -3.67 -15.06
C GLY A 178 16.96 -3.00 -14.00
N TYR A 179 17.01 -1.68 -13.94
CA TYR A 179 16.17 -0.94 -13.00
C TYR A 179 15.58 0.35 -13.59
N VAL A 180 14.49 0.81 -12.97
CA VAL A 180 13.91 2.14 -13.19
C VAL A 180 13.94 2.92 -11.89
N VAL A 181 14.48 4.14 -11.89
CA VAL A 181 14.32 5.09 -10.78
C VAL A 181 13.67 6.38 -11.25
N LEU A 182 12.53 6.72 -10.67
CA LEU A 182 11.94 8.05 -10.78
C LEU A 182 12.13 8.76 -9.44
N ALA A 183 12.84 9.88 -9.44
CA ALA A 183 13.21 10.57 -8.20
C ALA A 183 12.97 12.08 -8.29
N GLY A 184 12.12 12.64 -7.43
CA GLY A 184 11.82 14.07 -7.47
C GLY A 184 10.92 14.52 -6.31
N ARG A 185 10.18 15.61 -6.49
CA ARG A 185 9.17 16.05 -5.51
C ARG A 185 7.79 15.46 -5.73
N TYR A 186 7.48 15.16 -6.99
CA TYR A 186 6.18 14.66 -7.42
C TYR A 186 6.38 13.68 -8.56
N ILE A 187 5.75 12.53 -8.45
CA ILE A 187 5.79 11.50 -9.48
C ILE A 187 4.36 11.05 -9.78
N ASN A 188 4.01 11.03 -11.06
CA ASN A 188 2.74 10.50 -11.55
C ASN A 188 3.01 9.42 -12.61
N ASN A 189 2.63 8.18 -12.33
CA ASN A 189 2.69 7.08 -13.28
C ASN A 189 1.27 6.66 -13.69
N THR A 190 0.91 6.93 -14.94
CA THR A 190 -0.30 6.41 -15.58
C THR A 190 0.02 5.39 -16.68
N GLY A 191 1.29 5.32 -17.09
CA GLY A 191 1.80 4.41 -18.11
C GLY A 191 2.22 3.04 -17.57
N ASN A 192 3.09 2.37 -18.33
CA ASN A 192 3.60 1.04 -18.04
C ASN A 192 5.10 1.08 -17.74
N ILE A 193 5.51 0.39 -16.67
CA ILE A 193 6.93 0.19 -16.32
C ILE A 193 7.19 -1.30 -16.17
N VAL A 194 8.17 -1.82 -16.91
CA VAL A 194 8.59 -3.23 -16.87
C VAL A 194 10.09 -3.31 -16.63
N ALA A 195 10.49 -3.93 -15.52
CA ALA A 195 11.87 -4.23 -15.18
C ALA A 195 12.00 -5.72 -14.80
N ASP A 196 11.94 -6.60 -15.80
CA ASP A 196 11.95 -8.05 -15.59
C ASP A 196 13.22 -8.51 -14.84
N GLY A 197 13.04 -9.33 -13.81
CA GLY A 197 14.11 -9.70 -12.86
C GLY A 197 14.81 -8.53 -12.17
N GLY A 198 14.29 -7.32 -12.32
CA GLY A 198 14.90 -6.06 -11.97
C GLY A 198 14.13 -5.31 -10.89
N LYS A 199 14.40 -4.00 -10.75
CA LYS A 199 13.80 -3.18 -9.68
C LYS A 199 13.21 -1.87 -10.18
N VAL A 200 12.14 -1.42 -9.53
CA VAL A 200 11.54 -0.11 -9.76
C VAL A 200 11.53 0.68 -8.45
N HIS A 201 12.06 1.89 -8.48
CA HIS A 201 12.07 2.80 -7.34
C HIS A 201 11.39 4.12 -7.70
N PHE A 202 10.40 4.50 -6.91
CA PHE A 202 9.84 5.85 -6.86
C PHE A 202 10.31 6.51 -5.57
N GLY A 203 11.02 7.63 -5.69
CA GLY A 203 11.55 8.38 -4.55
C GLY A 203 11.04 9.81 -4.54
N VAL A 204 10.35 10.20 -3.46
CA VAL A 204 9.84 11.56 -3.28
C VAL A 204 10.44 12.23 -2.04
N GLY A 205 11.17 13.33 -2.25
CA GLY A 205 11.86 14.12 -1.22
C GLY A 205 12.66 15.28 -1.81
N ASP A 206 13.29 16.08 -0.94
CA ASP A 206 14.22 17.14 -1.33
C ASP A 206 15.69 16.67 -1.35
N THR A 207 16.00 15.55 -0.71
CA THR A 207 17.30 14.87 -0.84
C THR A 207 17.10 13.37 -0.87
N ILE A 208 17.67 12.72 -1.89
CA ILE A 208 17.60 11.29 -2.09
C ILE A 208 19.01 10.75 -2.33
N GLN A 209 19.36 9.70 -1.60
CA GLN A 209 20.59 8.94 -1.79
C GLN A 209 20.23 7.57 -2.37
N LEU A 210 20.92 7.18 -3.43
CA LEU A 210 20.89 5.81 -3.93
C LEU A 210 22.18 5.08 -3.55
N THR A 211 22.03 3.81 -3.23
CA THR A 211 23.14 2.86 -3.11
C THR A 211 23.02 1.87 -4.26
N LEU A 212 24.11 1.68 -5.00
CA LEU A 212 24.20 0.71 -6.08
C LEU A 212 25.21 -0.38 -5.68
N ASP A 213 24.89 -1.62 -6.00
CA ASP A 213 25.82 -2.74 -5.96
C ASP A 213 25.88 -3.37 -7.35
N ASN A 214 27.08 -3.58 -7.88
CA ASN A 214 27.31 -4.01 -9.28
C ASN A 214 26.47 -3.22 -10.30
N ASN A 215 26.35 -1.91 -10.07
CA ASN A 215 25.57 -0.96 -10.85
C ASN A 215 24.05 -1.22 -10.85
N VAL A 216 23.50 -2.01 -9.93
CA VAL A 216 22.05 -2.16 -9.70
C VAL A 216 21.68 -1.46 -8.42
N VAL A 217 20.56 -0.73 -8.40
CA VAL A 217 20.09 -0.04 -7.20
C VAL A 217 19.71 -1.07 -6.13
N THR A 218 20.34 -1.00 -4.97
CA THR A 218 20.02 -1.84 -3.81
C THR A 218 19.20 -1.10 -2.77
N GLN A 219 19.36 0.23 -2.71
CA GLN A 219 18.66 1.06 -1.75
C GLN A 219 18.35 2.43 -2.32
N LEU A 220 17.16 2.94 -1.98
CA LEU A 220 16.77 4.35 -2.11
C LEU A 220 16.44 4.86 -0.71
N GLN A 221 17.16 5.89 -0.26
CA GLN A 221 16.89 6.58 0.99
C GLN A 221 16.45 8.02 0.70
N VAL A 222 15.32 8.41 1.28
CA VAL A 222 14.91 9.82 1.33
C VAL A 222 15.44 10.39 2.64
N THR A 223 16.26 11.43 2.59
CA THR A 223 16.94 12.00 3.77
C THR A 223 16.45 13.39 4.11
N GLN A 224 15.78 14.07 3.18
CA GLN A 224 15.08 15.33 3.43
C GLN A 224 13.71 15.30 2.79
N SER A 225 12.69 15.68 3.55
CA SER A 225 11.31 15.74 3.10
C SER A 225 11.08 16.90 2.12
N VAL A 226 10.06 16.76 1.27
CA VAL A 226 9.63 17.86 0.39
C VAL A 226 9.18 19.05 1.23
N GLN A 227 9.83 20.21 1.06
CA GLN A 227 9.56 21.39 1.88
C GLN A 227 8.40 22.28 1.40
N LYS A 228 7.86 22.05 0.19
CA LYS A 228 6.79 22.88 -0.40
C LYS A 228 5.62 22.06 -0.93
N LYS A 229 4.40 22.52 -0.67
CA LYS A 229 3.14 21.97 -1.18
C LYS A 229 2.77 22.67 -2.50
N ILE A 230 2.24 21.94 -3.49
CA ILE A 230 1.69 22.52 -4.73
C ILE A 230 0.24 22.07 -4.94
N ASN A 231 -0.66 23.01 -5.27
CA ASN A 231 -2.11 22.75 -5.36
C ASN A 231 -2.56 21.91 -6.56
N THR A 232 -1.65 21.59 -7.48
CA THR A 232 -1.96 20.87 -8.72
C THR A 232 -1.76 19.35 -8.61
N VAL A 233 -1.33 18.84 -7.46
CA VAL A 233 -1.11 17.40 -7.24
C VAL A 233 -1.90 16.93 -6.04
N SER A 234 -2.36 15.68 -6.09
CA SER A 234 -3.09 15.02 -5.01
C SER A 234 -2.18 14.13 -4.15
N ALA A 235 -0.96 13.85 -4.58
CA ALA A 235 -0.02 13.01 -3.86
C ALA A 235 1.45 13.33 -4.18
N GLY A 236 2.37 12.88 -3.32
CA GLY A 236 3.80 12.83 -3.64
C GLY A 236 4.08 11.82 -4.76
N ILE A 237 3.61 10.59 -4.57
CA ILE A 237 3.62 9.52 -5.57
C ILE A 237 2.18 9.17 -5.90
N LEU A 238 1.81 9.30 -7.18
CA LEU A 238 0.53 8.85 -7.73
C LEU A 238 0.80 7.75 -8.75
N ASN A 239 0.28 6.55 -8.54
CA ASN A 239 0.32 5.46 -9.52
C ASN A 239 -1.10 5.02 -9.87
N THR A 240 -1.50 5.23 -11.12
CA THR A 240 -2.73 4.68 -11.71
C THR A 240 -2.45 3.70 -12.84
N GLY A 241 -1.17 3.56 -13.23
CA GLY A 241 -0.71 2.67 -14.30
C GLY A 241 -0.25 1.30 -13.79
N THR A 242 0.59 0.65 -14.58
CA THR A 242 1.13 -0.69 -14.27
C THR A 242 2.63 -0.64 -14.00
N VAL A 243 3.07 -1.40 -13.00
CA VAL A 243 4.49 -1.59 -12.69
C VAL A 243 4.74 -3.08 -12.47
N SER A 244 5.64 -3.66 -13.26
CA SER A 244 6.04 -5.07 -13.16
C SER A 244 7.56 -5.19 -12.98
N ALA A 245 8.01 -5.87 -11.92
CA ALA A 245 9.43 -6.04 -11.62
C ALA A 245 9.69 -7.30 -10.76
N ASN A 246 10.93 -7.54 -10.32
CA ASN A 246 11.19 -8.42 -9.17
C ASN A 246 10.96 -7.66 -7.86
N GLN A 247 11.35 -6.37 -7.79
CA GLN A 247 11.11 -5.54 -6.59
C GLN A 247 10.60 -4.14 -6.93
N ILE A 248 9.60 -3.66 -6.21
CA ILE A 248 8.97 -2.35 -6.40
C ILE A 248 9.01 -1.59 -5.08
N PHE A 249 9.55 -0.38 -5.10
CA PHE A 249 9.65 0.49 -3.94
C PHE A 249 9.05 1.86 -4.24
N MET A 250 8.13 2.33 -3.42
CA MET A 250 7.62 3.70 -3.45
C MET A 250 7.85 4.35 -2.10
N LYS A 251 8.78 5.30 -2.03
CA LYS A 251 9.15 5.98 -0.79
C LYS A 251 8.91 7.46 -0.94
N ALA A 252 7.94 7.97 -0.20
CA ALA A 252 7.63 9.40 -0.15
C ALA A 252 7.85 9.95 1.25
N GLN A 253 8.68 10.98 1.37
CA GLN A 253 8.83 11.77 2.59
C GLN A 253 8.39 13.20 2.33
N LEU A 254 7.28 13.61 2.96
CA LEU A 254 6.71 14.95 2.82
C LEU A 254 6.80 15.72 4.14
N LYS A 255 6.77 17.04 4.07
CA LYS A 255 6.48 17.85 5.25
C LYS A 255 5.02 17.65 5.67
N THR A 256 4.75 17.79 6.97
CA THR A 256 3.42 17.61 7.58
C THR A 256 2.33 18.45 6.91
N ASN A 257 1.10 17.91 6.87
CA ASN A 257 -0.11 18.55 6.34
C ASN A 257 -0.07 18.86 4.82
N PHE A 258 0.67 18.07 4.05
CA PHE A 258 0.69 18.17 2.60
C PHE A 258 -0.54 17.51 1.98
N TYR A 259 -0.35 16.58 1.06
CA TYR A 259 -1.36 15.68 0.53
C TYR A 259 -0.97 14.25 0.92
N ASP A 260 -1.63 13.27 0.34
CA ASP A 260 -1.26 11.88 0.52
C ASP A 260 0.18 11.66 0.04
N ALA A 261 0.98 10.90 0.79
CA ALA A 261 2.37 10.67 0.41
C ALA A 261 2.44 9.70 -0.77
N VAL A 262 1.65 8.64 -0.70
CA VAL A 262 1.55 7.60 -1.73
C VAL A 262 0.09 7.28 -2.00
N VAL A 263 -0.32 7.36 -3.26
CA VAL A 263 -1.63 6.93 -3.74
C VAL A 263 -1.42 5.94 -4.88
N ASN A 264 -1.82 4.69 -4.67
CA ASN A 264 -1.80 3.63 -5.68
C ASN A 264 -3.24 3.19 -6.00
N SER A 265 -3.68 3.42 -7.23
CA SER A 265 -4.93 2.87 -7.77
C SER A 265 -4.69 1.98 -9.00
N GLY A 266 -3.43 1.73 -9.34
CA GLY A 266 -3.00 0.86 -10.43
C GLY A 266 -2.53 -0.51 -9.96
N ASN A 267 -1.86 -1.25 -10.84
CA ASN A 267 -1.40 -2.61 -10.58
C ASN A 267 0.11 -2.65 -10.35
N LEU A 268 0.53 -3.24 -9.23
CA LEU A 268 1.92 -3.50 -8.91
C LEU A 268 2.13 -5.02 -8.84
N THR A 269 3.00 -5.54 -9.69
CA THR A 269 3.32 -6.97 -9.74
C THR A 269 4.80 -7.20 -9.53
N ALA A 270 5.15 -7.87 -8.44
CA ALA A 270 6.50 -8.36 -8.19
C ALA A 270 6.56 -9.86 -8.46
N THR A 271 7.57 -10.35 -9.18
CA THR A 271 7.74 -11.79 -9.44
C THR A 271 8.80 -12.37 -8.52
N SER A 272 8.49 -13.43 -7.76
CA SER A 272 9.48 -14.18 -6.99
C SER A 272 10.41 -14.96 -7.92
N LEU A 273 11.70 -14.98 -7.61
CA LEU A 273 12.72 -15.72 -8.33
C LEU A 273 13.51 -16.59 -7.35
N VAL A 274 14.01 -17.74 -7.81
CA VAL A 274 14.80 -18.68 -6.97
C VAL A 274 15.99 -18.00 -6.27
N ALA A 275 16.60 -17.00 -6.89
CA ALA A 275 17.75 -16.26 -6.36
C ALA A 275 17.40 -14.90 -5.73
N SER A 276 16.13 -14.45 -5.81
CA SER A 276 15.71 -13.14 -5.30
C SER A 276 14.21 -13.08 -5.03
N ASN A 277 13.85 -12.63 -3.83
CA ASN A 277 12.46 -12.52 -3.42
C ASN A 277 11.71 -11.42 -4.18
N GLY A 278 10.43 -11.66 -4.46
CA GLY A 278 9.47 -10.68 -4.93
C GLY A 278 9.08 -9.72 -3.82
N VAL A 279 9.30 -8.41 -4.03
CA VAL A 279 9.03 -7.40 -2.98
C VAL A 279 8.22 -6.24 -3.53
N ILE A 280 7.19 -5.83 -2.80
CA ILE A 280 6.51 -4.54 -2.99
C ILE A 280 6.55 -3.79 -1.66
N GLU A 281 7.15 -2.61 -1.64
CA GLU A 281 7.24 -1.75 -0.44
C GLU A 281 6.70 -0.35 -0.77
N LEU A 282 5.64 0.06 -0.06
CA LEU A 282 5.05 1.41 -0.13
C LEU A 282 5.26 2.09 1.23
N THR A 283 6.00 3.19 1.25
CA THR A 283 6.31 3.94 2.47
C THR A 283 5.84 5.40 2.38
N ALA A 284 4.90 5.76 3.25
CA ALA A 284 4.39 7.11 3.44
C ALA A 284 4.95 7.71 4.74
N ALA A 285 6.08 8.42 4.62
CA ALA A 285 6.74 9.08 5.73
C ALA A 285 6.50 10.59 5.72
N THR A 286 6.52 11.21 6.90
CA THR A 286 6.60 12.67 7.06
C THR A 286 7.34 13.05 8.32
N ASP A 287 7.89 14.28 8.37
CA ASP A 287 8.74 14.74 9.48
C ASP A 287 8.04 14.76 10.85
N ASN A 288 6.71 14.87 10.91
CA ASN A 288 5.94 14.86 12.18
C ASN A 288 4.81 13.83 12.19
N GLY A 289 4.91 12.74 11.43
CA GLY A 289 4.00 11.60 11.56
C GLY A 289 2.57 11.78 10.99
N PHE A 290 2.42 12.58 9.94
CA PHE A 290 1.19 12.76 9.13
C PHE A 290 1.36 12.21 7.70
N GLY A 291 1.87 10.99 7.56
CA GLY A 291 1.95 10.31 6.26
C GLY A 291 0.64 9.59 5.96
N VAL A 292 0.05 9.81 4.79
CA VAL A 292 -1.11 9.03 4.33
C VAL A 292 -0.68 8.14 3.16
N LEU A 293 -1.02 6.86 3.25
CA LEU A 293 -0.87 5.88 2.17
C LEU A 293 -2.28 5.39 1.81
N ASN A 294 -2.65 5.55 0.54
CA ASN A 294 -3.92 5.06 0.01
C ASN A 294 -3.66 4.06 -1.12
N ASN A 295 -3.99 2.79 -0.88
CA ASN A 295 -4.00 1.75 -1.90
C ASN A 295 -5.43 1.32 -2.22
N SER A 296 -5.88 1.61 -3.43
CA SER A 296 -7.14 1.10 -3.99
C SER A 296 -6.93 0.14 -5.16
N GLY A 297 -5.67 -0.09 -5.56
CA GLY A 297 -5.28 -0.97 -6.66
C GLY A 297 -4.82 -2.36 -6.21
N GLN A 298 -4.35 -3.18 -7.15
CA GLN A 298 -3.87 -4.53 -6.87
C GLN A 298 -2.36 -4.52 -6.61
N LEU A 299 -1.94 -5.19 -5.53
CA LEU A 299 -0.55 -5.56 -5.27
C LEU A 299 -0.44 -7.08 -5.26
N LEU A 300 0.41 -7.61 -6.14
CA LEU A 300 0.57 -9.05 -6.34
C LEU A 300 2.05 -9.43 -6.27
N ILE A 301 2.38 -10.37 -5.38
CA ILE A 301 3.58 -11.19 -5.55
C ILE A 301 3.20 -12.42 -6.37
N ASN A 302 3.74 -12.53 -7.57
CA ASN A 302 3.52 -13.65 -8.46
C ASN A 302 4.43 -14.82 -8.06
N ASN A 303 3.83 -15.99 -7.78
CA ASN A 303 4.47 -17.23 -7.35
C ASN A 303 5.38 -17.06 -6.11
N PRO A 304 4.87 -16.57 -4.97
CA PRO A 304 5.67 -16.50 -3.75
C PRO A 304 6.17 -17.90 -3.35
N THR A 305 7.43 -17.98 -2.96
CA THR A 305 8.12 -19.24 -2.60
C THR A 305 8.61 -19.25 -1.16
N SER A 306 8.65 -18.09 -0.49
CA SER A 306 9.08 -17.98 0.90
C SER A 306 8.48 -16.76 1.58
N LEU A 307 8.55 -16.71 2.92
CA LEU A 307 8.11 -15.54 3.71
C LEU A 307 8.88 -14.25 3.40
N ASN A 308 9.99 -14.33 2.67
CA ASN A 308 10.73 -13.16 2.22
C ASN A 308 10.13 -12.51 0.97
N ASP A 309 9.25 -13.22 0.26
CA ASP A 309 8.36 -12.64 -0.73
C ASP A 309 7.31 -11.82 -0.01
N ARG A 310 7.34 -10.49 -0.16
CA ARG A 310 6.61 -9.61 0.75
C ARG A 310 5.94 -8.42 0.09
N ILE A 311 4.78 -8.08 0.64
CA ILE A 311 4.10 -6.81 0.45
C ILE A 311 4.18 -6.05 1.77
N THR A 312 4.78 -4.87 1.77
CA THR A 312 4.88 -4.01 2.96
C THR A 312 4.28 -2.65 2.67
N LEU A 313 3.26 -2.26 3.45
CA LEU A 313 2.65 -0.93 3.41
C LEU A 313 2.88 -0.27 4.77
N THR A 314 3.64 0.82 4.77
CA THR A 314 3.98 1.55 6.00
C THR A 314 3.57 3.00 5.89
N SER A 315 2.84 3.48 6.90
CA SER A 315 2.39 4.86 6.99
C SER A 315 2.62 5.41 8.39
N ASN A 316 3.20 6.62 8.49
CA ASN A 316 3.40 7.23 9.82
C ASN A 316 2.08 7.71 10.46
N ASP A 317 0.96 7.77 9.72
CA ASP A 317 -0.33 8.24 10.23
C ASP A 317 -1.47 7.29 9.85
N THR A 318 -1.90 7.36 8.59
CA THR A 318 -3.10 6.68 8.11
C THR A 318 -2.75 5.80 6.92
N LEU A 319 -3.18 4.55 7.00
CA LEU A 319 -3.09 3.56 5.94
C LEU A 319 -4.50 3.15 5.53
N ILE A 320 -4.84 3.37 4.25
CA ILE A 320 -6.11 2.96 3.66
C ILE A 320 -5.80 1.91 2.58
N ASN A 321 -6.36 0.72 2.71
CA ASN A 321 -6.26 -0.36 1.73
C ASN A 321 -7.64 -0.84 1.28
N SER A 322 -8.19 -0.25 0.22
CA SER A 322 -9.42 -0.73 -0.41
C SER A 322 -9.17 -1.69 -1.58
N GLY A 323 -7.92 -1.82 -2.02
CA GLY A 323 -7.49 -2.75 -3.07
C GLY A 323 -7.06 -4.12 -2.56
N SER A 324 -6.75 -5.04 -3.48
CA SER A 324 -6.34 -6.41 -3.14
C SER A 324 -4.84 -6.54 -2.92
N LEU A 325 -4.46 -7.32 -1.91
CA LEU A 325 -3.08 -7.68 -1.59
C LEU A 325 -2.94 -9.20 -1.68
N THR A 326 -2.08 -9.68 -2.56
CA THR A 326 -1.91 -11.12 -2.80
C THR A 326 -0.45 -11.52 -2.74
N ALA A 327 -0.11 -12.33 -1.75
CA ALA A 327 1.16 -13.03 -1.57
C ALA A 327 0.86 -14.45 -1.02
N ALA A 328 -0.09 -15.13 -1.67
CA ALA A 328 -0.72 -16.38 -1.25
C ALA A 328 0.29 -17.50 -0.90
N ASP A 329 -0.15 -18.52 -0.17
CA ASP A 329 0.62 -19.71 0.22
C ASP A 329 1.83 -19.46 1.12
N ALA A 330 2.87 -18.79 0.62
CA ALA A 330 4.18 -18.67 1.30
C ALA A 330 4.63 -17.22 1.54
N GLY A 331 3.98 -16.23 0.93
CA GLY A 331 4.39 -14.82 1.05
C GLY A 331 3.85 -14.11 2.28
N THR A 332 4.47 -12.98 2.64
CA THR A 332 4.08 -12.15 3.78
C THR A 332 3.39 -10.86 3.33
N VAL A 333 2.27 -10.51 3.95
CA VAL A 333 1.68 -9.16 3.89
C VAL A 333 1.89 -8.48 5.23
N GLU A 334 2.55 -7.31 5.21
CA GLU A 334 2.82 -6.47 6.38
C GLU A 334 2.19 -5.09 6.20
N LEU A 335 1.34 -4.70 7.15
CA LEU A 335 0.63 -3.41 7.14
C LEU A 335 0.88 -2.70 8.48
N SER A 336 1.46 -1.49 8.43
CA SER A 336 1.75 -0.72 9.65
C SER A 336 1.30 0.74 9.50
N ALA A 337 0.58 1.24 10.49
CA ALA A 337 0.13 2.63 10.57
C ALA A 337 0.46 3.26 11.93
N GLY A 338 0.76 4.56 11.95
CA GLY A 338 0.93 5.29 13.21
C GLY A 338 -0.38 5.42 14.01
N LYS A 339 -1.46 5.86 13.35
CA LYS A 339 -2.73 6.20 14.00
C LYS A 339 -3.93 5.39 13.52
N SER A 340 -4.06 5.14 12.22
CA SER A 340 -5.25 4.46 11.69
C SER A 340 -4.90 3.54 10.54
N LEU A 341 -5.41 2.31 10.59
CA LEU A 341 -5.37 1.35 9.50
C LEU A 341 -6.80 0.98 9.13
N THR A 342 -7.21 1.24 7.89
CA THR A 342 -8.52 0.87 7.37
C THR A 342 -8.34 0.06 6.09
N GLY A 343 -8.75 -1.20 6.12
CA GLY A 343 -8.73 -2.09 4.98
C GLY A 343 -10.12 -2.64 4.67
N THR A 344 -10.52 -2.56 3.41
CA THR A 344 -11.77 -3.13 2.90
C THR A 344 -11.53 -4.08 1.72
N GLY A 345 -10.33 -4.06 1.14
CA GLY A 345 -9.95 -5.00 0.10
C GLY A 345 -9.50 -6.35 0.67
N ALA A 346 -9.52 -7.36 -0.19
CA ALA A 346 -9.13 -8.71 0.17
C ALA A 346 -7.61 -8.83 0.41
N ILE A 347 -7.22 -9.65 1.37
CA ILE A 347 -5.84 -10.02 1.67
C ILE A 347 -5.73 -11.53 1.56
N ASP A 348 -4.82 -12.01 0.71
CA ASP A 348 -4.51 -13.43 0.55
C ASP A 348 -3.01 -13.62 0.72
N THR A 349 -2.59 -14.33 1.78
CA THR A 349 -1.18 -14.40 2.17
C THR A 349 -0.82 -15.69 2.89
N GLY A 350 0.45 -16.10 2.83
CA GLY A 350 0.99 -17.12 3.74
C GLY A 350 1.02 -16.64 5.21
N LYS A 351 1.52 -15.42 5.43
CA LYS A 351 1.63 -14.75 6.74
C LYS A 351 1.12 -13.32 6.72
N LEU A 352 0.27 -12.97 7.69
CA LEU A 352 -0.20 -11.60 7.88
C LEU A 352 0.41 -10.98 9.14
N VAL A 353 0.92 -9.75 8.99
CA VAL A 353 1.31 -8.90 10.12
C VAL A 353 0.64 -7.54 9.96
N MET A 354 -0.18 -7.15 10.92
CA MET A 354 -0.81 -5.83 10.94
C MET A 354 -0.56 -5.14 12.27
N SER A 355 -0.26 -3.84 12.23
CA SER A 355 -0.10 -3.06 13.46
C SER A 355 -0.54 -1.61 13.34
N VAL A 356 -1.06 -1.08 14.44
CA VAL A 356 -1.30 0.35 14.64
C VAL A 356 -0.78 0.80 16.01
N ALA A 357 -0.04 1.91 16.02
CA ALA A 357 0.67 2.35 17.23
C ALA A 357 -0.23 3.08 18.24
N SER A 358 -1.13 3.96 17.81
CA SER A 358 -1.90 4.81 18.72
C SER A 358 -3.41 4.91 18.48
N GLY A 359 -3.97 4.22 17.48
CA GLY A 359 -5.40 4.28 17.20
C GLY A 359 -5.96 2.96 16.70
N ASN A 360 -6.97 3.02 15.82
CA ASN A 360 -7.79 1.85 15.49
C ASN A 360 -7.30 1.14 14.23
N LEU A 361 -7.53 -0.17 14.20
CA LEU A 361 -7.30 -1.03 13.07
C LEU A 361 -8.64 -1.65 12.66
N SER A 362 -9.04 -1.46 11.41
CA SER A 362 -10.28 -2.02 10.86
C SER A 362 -9.96 -2.69 9.53
N GLN A 363 -10.04 -4.02 9.46
CA GLN A 363 -9.89 -4.81 8.24
C GLN A 363 -11.18 -5.58 7.99
N THR A 364 -12.09 -5.03 7.19
CA THR A 364 -13.42 -5.62 6.94
C THR A 364 -13.50 -6.42 5.64
N GLY A 365 -12.50 -6.30 4.77
CA GLY A 365 -12.36 -7.19 3.61
C GLY A 365 -11.90 -8.57 4.04
N MET A 366 -12.24 -9.59 3.25
CA MET A 366 -11.84 -10.98 3.48
C MET A 366 -10.32 -11.11 3.67
N VAL A 367 -9.92 -11.84 4.69
CA VAL A 367 -8.52 -12.17 4.98
C VAL A 367 -8.33 -13.68 4.92
N THR A 368 -7.46 -14.15 4.04
CA THR A 368 -7.04 -15.54 3.94
C THR A 368 -5.59 -15.67 4.37
N VAL A 369 -5.32 -16.57 5.31
CA VAL A 369 -3.98 -16.88 5.84
C VAL A 369 -3.71 -18.37 5.66
N ALA A 370 -2.55 -18.73 5.09
CA ALA A 370 -2.32 -20.10 4.64
C ALA A 370 -1.30 -20.94 5.42
N THR A 371 -0.21 -20.41 5.98
CA THR A 371 0.90 -21.29 6.42
C THR A 371 1.66 -20.88 7.68
N ASP A 372 1.43 -19.70 8.25
CA ASP A 372 2.24 -19.21 9.38
C ASP A 372 1.42 -18.45 10.43
N GLN A 373 2.03 -18.29 11.61
CA GLN A 373 1.54 -17.47 12.70
C GLN A 373 1.45 -16.01 12.28
N SER A 374 0.21 -15.54 12.19
CA SER A 374 -0.15 -14.18 11.84
C SER A 374 -0.50 -13.36 13.07
N THR A 375 -0.24 -12.06 13.02
CA THR A 375 -0.47 -11.15 14.16
C THR A 375 -1.16 -9.86 13.73
N ILE A 376 -2.11 -9.39 14.53
CA ILE A 376 -2.82 -8.12 14.35
C ILE A 376 -2.81 -7.38 15.68
N ASN A 377 -2.17 -6.22 15.74
CA ASN A 377 -1.94 -5.51 17.00
C ASN A 377 -2.44 -4.06 16.94
N ALA A 378 -3.31 -3.67 17.88
CA ALA A 378 -3.68 -2.28 18.14
C ALA A 378 -3.27 -1.89 19.56
N LEU A 379 -2.04 -1.38 19.71
CA LEU A 379 -1.39 -1.16 21.00
C LEU A 379 -2.15 -0.22 21.93
N GLN A 380 -2.93 0.71 21.36
CA GLN A 380 -3.69 1.71 22.14
C GLN A 380 -5.16 1.83 21.73
N GLY A 381 -5.60 1.10 20.71
CA GLY A 381 -6.92 1.26 20.11
C GLY A 381 -7.72 -0.03 20.05
N SER A 382 -8.75 0.01 19.22
CA SER A 382 -9.65 -1.10 18.94
C SER A 382 -9.26 -1.81 17.64
N ILE A 383 -9.66 -3.08 17.53
CA ILE A 383 -9.60 -3.87 16.30
C ILE A 383 -11.01 -4.19 15.82
N THR A 384 -11.24 -4.12 14.51
CA THR A 384 -12.42 -4.66 13.84
C THR A 384 -11.98 -5.52 12.66
N LEU A 385 -12.37 -6.77 12.63
CA LEU A 385 -12.10 -7.73 11.56
C LEU A 385 -13.41 -8.14 10.88
N GLY A 386 -13.35 -8.31 9.56
CA GLY A 386 -14.37 -8.98 8.76
C GLY A 386 -14.12 -10.48 8.69
N SER A 387 -14.53 -11.10 7.57
CA SER A 387 -14.38 -12.53 7.35
C SER A 387 -12.93 -12.99 7.31
N LEU A 388 -12.67 -14.16 7.88
CA LEU A 388 -11.33 -14.76 8.02
C LEU A 388 -11.35 -16.22 7.55
N ASP A 389 -10.40 -16.58 6.69
CA ASP A 389 -10.12 -17.95 6.27
C ASP A 389 -8.73 -18.37 6.78
N LEU A 390 -8.67 -19.38 7.64
CA LEU A 390 -7.43 -19.92 8.21
C LEU A 390 -7.14 -21.31 7.62
N LEU A 391 -6.35 -21.34 6.56
CA LEU A 391 -6.06 -22.55 5.77
C LEU A 391 -4.80 -23.26 6.29
N ASN A 392 -4.64 -24.54 5.98
CA ASN A 392 -3.46 -25.36 6.26
C ASN A 392 -2.90 -25.27 7.70
N GLY A 393 -3.78 -25.16 8.70
CA GLY A 393 -3.39 -25.01 10.11
C GLY A 393 -2.80 -23.65 10.47
N ALA A 394 -3.06 -22.61 9.65
CA ALA A 394 -2.65 -21.25 9.96
C ALA A 394 -3.22 -20.78 11.30
N SER A 395 -2.45 -19.96 12.00
CA SER A 395 -2.88 -19.37 13.26
C SER A 395 -2.87 -17.85 13.18
N LEU A 396 -3.87 -17.22 13.80
CA LEU A 396 -3.99 -15.76 13.86
C LEU A 396 -4.18 -15.31 15.30
N SER A 397 -3.31 -14.40 15.75
CA SER A 397 -3.45 -13.72 17.04
C SER A 397 -3.78 -12.25 16.84
N ALA A 398 -4.90 -11.78 17.40
CA ALA A 398 -5.30 -10.39 17.41
C ALA A 398 -5.31 -9.83 18.84
N THR A 399 -4.53 -8.78 19.08
CA THR A 399 -4.47 -8.11 20.39
C THR A 399 -4.86 -6.63 20.27
N ALA A 400 -5.95 -6.25 20.92
CA ALA A 400 -6.40 -4.88 21.06
C ALA A 400 -6.23 -4.38 22.50
N ARG A 401 -6.03 -3.08 22.66
CA ARG A 401 -6.15 -2.46 23.99
C ARG A 401 -7.60 -2.28 24.40
N ASN A 402 -8.41 -1.75 23.49
CA ASN A 402 -9.83 -1.45 23.74
C ASN A 402 -10.68 -2.59 23.18
N LEU A 403 -11.71 -2.30 22.37
CA LEU A 403 -12.59 -3.33 21.83
C LEU A 403 -11.89 -4.15 20.74
N LEU A 404 -12.11 -5.46 20.73
CA LEU A 404 -11.80 -6.34 19.61
C LEU A 404 -13.11 -6.92 19.07
N SER A 405 -13.42 -6.64 17.81
CA SER A 405 -14.61 -7.18 17.15
C SER A 405 -14.22 -8.00 15.93
N VAL A 406 -14.82 -9.17 15.78
CA VAL A 406 -14.74 -10.01 14.58
C VAL A 406 -16.17 -10.24 14.09
N GLY A 407 -16.43 -9.85 12.85
CA GLY A 407 -17.72 -10.05 12.19
C GLY A 407 -17.57 -10.73 10.84
N GLY A 408 -18.66 -11.23 10.28
CA GLY A 408 -18.62 -12.10 9.10
C GLY A 408 -18.13 -13.50 9.45
N THR A 409 -18.22 -14.41 8.47
CA THR A 409 -17.81 -15.81 8.66
C THR A 409 -16.31 -15.93 8.94
N VAL A 410 -15.98 -16.67 9.99
CA VAL A 410 -14.63 -17.13 10.29
C VAL A 410 -14.60 -18.64 10.11
N GLN A 411 -13.74 -19.14 9.22
CA GLN A 411 -13.62 -20.56 8.94
C GLN A 411 -12.17 -21.02 8.85
N GLY A 412 -11.89 -22.26 9.25
CA GLY A 412 -10.66 -22.96 8.91
C GLY A 412 -10.86 -24.01 7.81
N ASP A 413 -9.77 -24.66 7.38
CA ASP A 413 -9.89 -25.84 6.51
C ASP A 413 -10.35 -27.06 7.32
N THR A 414 -11.46 -27.67 6.87
CA THR A 414 -12.03 -28.94 7.36
C THR A 414 -11.02 -30.08 7.60
N ASN A 415 -9.88 -30.09 6.92
CA ASN A 415 -8.85 -31.14 7.08
C ASN A 415 -7.65 -30.70 7.93
N THR A 416 -7.38 -29.39 8.01
CA THR A 416 -6.25 -28.79 8.72
C THR A 416 -6.70 -27.47 9.35
N LEU A 417 -7.50 -27.61 10.41
CA LEU A 417 -8.14 -26.50 11.11
C LEU A 417 -7.07 -25.55 11.69
N GLY A 418 -7.28 -24.24 11.54
CA GLY A 418 -6.39 -23.19 12.06
C GLY A 418 -6.69 -22.82 13.52
N ASP A 419 -5.80 -22.06 14.16
CA ASP A 419 -6.00 -21.52 15.52
C ASP A 419 -6.32 -20.02 15.49
N LEU A 420 -7.20 -19.57 16.39
CA LEU A 420 -7.57 -18.16 16.52
C LEU A 420 -7.47 -17.69 17.98
N ASP A 421 -6.59 -16.72 18.22
CA ASP A 421 -6.40 -16.10 19.53
C ASP A 421 -6.82 -14.63 19.51
N LEU A 422 -7.80 -14.27 20.34
CA LEU A 422 -8.39 -12.94 20.41
C LEU A 422 -8.22 -12.38 21.82
N THR A 423 -7.49 -11.29 21.95
CA THR A 423 -7.21 -10.65 23.24
C THR A 423 -7.59 -9.18 23.23
N SER A 424 -8.42 -8.79 24.21
CA SER A 424 -8.64 -7.41 24.59
C SER A 424 -8.10 -7.16 26.01
N THR A 425 -7.10 -6.28 26.13
CA THR A 425 -6.39 -6.08 27.41
C THR A 425 -7.06 -5.09 28.37
N ASN A 426 -8.02 -4.30 27.90
CA ASN A 426 -8.76 -3.32 28.71
C ASN A 426 -10.21 -3.10 28.21
N GLY A 427 -10.66 -3.90 27.25
CA GLY A 427 -12.01 -3.81 26.68
C GLY A 427 -12.68 -5.18 26.57
N GLY A 428 -13.72 -5.25 25.76
CA GLY A 428 -14.43 -6.50 25.46
C GLY A 428 -13.98 -7.16 24.16
N VAL A 429 -14.50 -8.36 23.93
CA VAL A 429 -14.41 -9.06 22.64
C VAL A 429 -15.82 -9.35 22.13
N THR A 430 -16.10 -9.04 20.88
CA THR A 430 -17.37 -9.34 20.22
C THR A 430 -17.14 -10.22 19.00
N LEU A 431 -17.89 -11.32 18.91
CA LEU A 431 -17.92 -12.25 17.77
C LEU A 431 -19.36 -12.26 17.24
N SER A 432 -19.61 -11.48 16.19
CA SER A 432 -20.97 -11.12 15.74
C SER A 432 -21.56 -12.03 14.65
N ASP A 433 -20.89 -13.14 14.35
CA ASP A 433 -21.32 -14.06 13.29
C ASP A 433 -20.79 -15.47 13.60
N SER A 434 -20.97 -16.38 12.64
CA SER A 434 -20.52 -17.76 12.67
C SER A 434 -19.00 -17.90 12.69
N ILE A 435 -18.52 -18.61 13.70
CA ILE A 435 -17.17 -19.19 13.72
C ILE A 435 -17.33 -20.70 13.56
N SER A 436 -16.69 -21.26 12.53
CA SER A 436 -16.68 -22.71 12.29
C SER A 436 -15.31 -23.24 11.91
N ASP A 437 -15.12 -24.55 12.05
CA ASP A 437 -13.96 -25.25 11.50
C ASP A 437 -12.61 -24.69 11.99
N ILE A 438 -12.57 -24.25 13.25
CA ILE A 438 -11.36 -23.80 13.95
C ILE A 438 -10.85 -24.93 14.86
N HIS A 439 -9.53 -25.08 14.98
CA HIS A 439 -8.92 -26.04 15.89
C HIS A 439 -9.03 -25.53 17.32
N ASN A 440 -8.24 -24.52 17.69
CA ASN A 440 -8.37 -23.83 18.97
C ASN A 440 -8.85 -22.39 18.80
N LEU A 441 -9.81 -22.00 19.63
CA LEU A 441 -10.27 -20.63 19.78
C LEU A 441 -9.96 -20.15 21.20
N THR A 442 -9.10 -19.17 21.35
CA THR A 442 -8.86 -18.51 22.65
C THR A 442 -9.40 -17.11 22.63
N VAL A 443 -10.26 -16.77 23.58
CA VAL A 443 -10.80 -15.41 23.75
C VAL A 443 -10.52 -14.93 25.16
N GLN A 444 -9.76 -13.84 25.26
CA GLN A 444 -9.40 -13.20 26.51
C GLN A 444 -9.84 -11.74 26.50
N ALA A 445 -10.53 -11.30 27.54
CA ALA A 445 -10.97 -9.92 27.67
C ALA A 445 -10.85 -9.45 29.12
N SER A 446 -10.74 -8.14 29.33
CA SER A 446 -11.04 -7.56 30.65
C SER A 446 -12.53 -7.25 30.82
N GLY A 447 -13.21 -6.92 29.72
CA GLY A 447 -14.63 -6.59 29.68
C GLY A 447 -15.51 -7.71 29.15
N LEU A 448 -16.69 -7.34 28.64
CA LEU A 448 -17.68 -8.26 28.09
C LEU A 448 -17.08 -9.09 26.94
N ILE A 449 -17.30 -10.40 26.98
CA ILE A 449 -17.18 -11.29 25.83
C ILE A 449 -18.59 -11.57 25.33
N ASN A 450 -18.90 -11.20 24.09
CA ASN A 450 -20.20 -11.43 23.46
C ASN A 450 -20.04 -12.25 22.19
N VAL A 451 -20.71 -13.39 22.12
CA VAL A 451 -20.54 -14.37 21.04
C VAL A 451 -21.91 -14.75 20.48
N ASP A 452 -22.06 -14.68 19.16
CA ASP A 452 -23.33 -15.03 18.52
C ASP A 452 -23.42 -16.54 18.26
N ALA A 453 -22.68 -17.09 17.30
CA ALA A 453 -22.77 -18.51 16.94
C ALA A 453 -21.40 -19.21 16.84
N LEU A 454 -21.31 -20.42 17.42
CA LEU A 454 -20.09 -21.24 17.45
C LEU A 454 -20.42 -22.69 17.06
N SER A 455 -19.68 -23.25 16.10
CA SER A 455 -19.85 -24.66 15.69
C SER A 455 -18.56 -25.27 15.11
N GLY A 456 -18.49 -26.59 14.94
CA GLY A 456 -17.45 -27.23 14.11
C GLY A 456 -16.01 -27.17 14.64
N PHE A 457 -15.80 -27.12 15.97
CA PHE A 457 -14.45 -27.11 16.54
C PHE A 457 -13.80 -28.50 16.53
N GLY A 458 -12.54 -28.57 16.12
CA GLY A 458 -11.73 -29.80 16.20
C GLY A 458 -10.84 -29.90 17.44
N GLY A 459 -10.67 -28.80 18.20
CA GLY A 459 -9.84 -28.72 19.40
C GLY A 459 -10.61 -28.15 20.59
N THR A 460 -10.13 -27.04 21.16
CA THR A 460 -10.71 -26.40 22.36
C THR A 460 -11.17 -24.97 22.09
N ALA A 461 -12.29 -24.54 22.68
CA ALA A 461 -12.63 -23.12 22.75
C ALA A 461 -12.58 -22.60 24.19
N SER A 462 -11.68 -21.64 24.48
CA SER A 462 -11.53 -21.05 25.81
C SER A 462 -11.95 -19.58 25.82
N PHE A 463 -12.74 -19.22 26.83
CA PHE A 463 -13.22 -17.86 27.04
C PHE A 463 -12.89 -17.42 28.46
N THR A 464 -12.09 -16.37 28.60
CA THR A 464 -11.71 -15.81 29.90
C THR A 464 -11.99 -14.32 29.94
N SER A 465 -12.82 -13.88 30.89
CA SER A 465 -13.00 -12.46 31.19
C SER A 465 -12.58 -12.12 32.61
N SER A 466 -11.64 -11.19 32.79
CA SER A 466 -11.13 -10.86 34.12
C SER A 466 -12.06 -9.97 34.95
N ALA A 467 -13.05 -9.30 34.34
CA ALA A 467 -13.98 -8.43 35.07
C ALA A 467 -15.36 -8.29 34.41
N GLY A 468 -15.53 -8.72 33.15
CA GLY A 468 -16.78 -8.63 32.42
C GLY A 468 -17.49 -9.97 32.31
N SER A 469 -18.75 -9.94 31.88
CA SER A 469 -19.55 -11.14 31.62
C SER A 469 -19.08 -11.87 30.35
N ILE A 470 -19.46 -13.14 30.23
CA ILE A 470 -19.39 -13.92 29.00
C ILE A 470 -20.83 -14.20 28.57
N VAL A 471 -21.20 -13.80 27.36
CA VAL A 471 -22.55 -13.93 26.81
C VAL A 471 -22.50 -14.67 25.49
N PHE A 472 -23.34 -15.70 25.36
CA PHE A 472 -23.58 -16.42 24.13
C PHE A 472 -25.05 -16.25 23.70
N ASN A 473 -25.28 -15.80 22.46
CA ASN A 473 -26.59 -15.36 21.97
C ASN A 473 -27.34 -16.41 21.13
N ASP A 474 -26.65 -17.38 20.52
CA ASP A 474 -27.26 -18.46 19.72
C ASP A 474 -26.59 -19.81 20.01
N THR A 475 -26.59 -20.73 19.04
CA THR A 475 -26.14 -22.11 19.17
C THR A 475 -24.66 -22.16 19.51
N ILE A 476 -24.37 -22.90 20.59
CA ILE A 476 -23.01 -23.15 21.06
C ILE A 476 -22.80 -24.66 21.11
N ASP A 477 -21.87 -25.17 20.30
CA ASP A 477 -21.37 -26.53 20.46
C ASP A 477 -20.12 -26.50 21.35
N LEU A 478 -20.29 -26.68 22.67
CA LEU A 478 -19.20 -26.55 23.65
C LEU A 478 -18.35 -27.81 23.85
N VAL A 479 -17.83 -28.39 22.77
CA VAL A 479 -16.92 -29.54 22.92
C VAL A 479 -15.55 -29.06 23.42
N ASN A 480 -15.15 -29.50 24.63
CA ASN A 480 -13.84 -29.23 25.27
C ASN A 480 -13.52 -27.77 25.61
N ASN A 481 -14.47 -27.02 26.17
CA ASN A 481 -14.29 -25.60 26.45
C ASN A 481 -13.84 -25.28 27.89
N ASN A 482 -13.10 -24.19 28.07
CA ASN A 482 -12.77 -23.64 29.39
C ASN A 482 -13.34 -22.22 29.52
N LEU A 483 -14.23 -22.00 30.49
CA LEU A 483 -14.96 -20.73 30.67
C LEU A 483 -14.68 -20.17 32.07
N ALA A 484 -14.08 -18.99 32.12
CA ALA A 484 -13.78 -18.31 33.38
C ALA A 484 -14.18 -16.84 33.32
N THR A 485 -14.97 -16.37 34.28
CA THR A 485 -15.34 -14.97 34.40
C THR A 485 -15.58 -14.56 35.85
N ASP A 486 -15.18 -13.34 36.24
CA ASP A 486 -15.60 -12.76 37.52
C ASP A 486 -17.03 -12.18 37.44
N GLY A 487 -17.53 -11.94 36.22
CA GLY A 487 -18.87 -11.47 35.91
C GLY A 487 -19.88 -12.62 35.73
N ALA A 488 -20.96 -12.34 35.00
CA ALA A 488 -21.97 -13.34 34.71
C ALA A 488 -21.59 -14.20 33.49
N LEU A 489 -21.87 -15.50 33.55
CA LEU A 489 -21.95 -16.34 32.36
C LEU A 489 -23.42 -16.45 31.94
N VAL A 490 -23.74 -16.01 30.72
CA VAL A 490 -25.07 -16.13 30.13
C VAL A 490 -24.98 -16.95 28.85
N ALA A 491 -25.70 -18.05 28.77
CA ALA A 491 -25.77 -18.87 27.56
C ALA A 491 -27.23 -19.12 27.16
N ASN A 492 -27.61 -18.65 25.98
CA ASN A 492 -28.91 -18.91 25.39
C ASN A 492 -28.70 -19.79 24.15
N ALA A 493 -29.06 -21.07 24.22
CA ALA A 493 -28.82 -22.01 23.12
C ALA A 493 -30.12 -22.64 22.61
N SER A 494 -30.32 -22.61 21.29
CA SER A 494 -31.49 -23.22 20.63
C SER A 494 -31.58 -24.74 20.81
N GLN A 495 -30.48 -25.43 21.16
CA GLN A 495 -30.42 -26.89 21.28
C GLN A 495 -29.79 -27.35 22.61
N THR A 496 -28.56 -27.88 22.61
CA THR A 496 -27.92 -28.53 23.78
C THR A 496 -26.70 -27.73 24.24
N ILE A 497 -26.53 -27.56 25.55
CA ILE A 497 -25.26 -27.11 26.16
C ILE A 497 -24.57 -28.37 26.71
N SER A 498 -23.51 -28.85 26.06
CA SER A 498 -22.78 -30.05 26.52
C SER A 498 -21.29 -29.78 26.63
N GLY A 499 -20.72 -29.98 27.83
CA GLY A 499 -19.29 -30.07 28.03
C GLY A 499 -18.87 -31.51 28.28
N THR A 500 -17.86 -32.02 27.59
CA THR A 500 -17.21 -33.30 27.93
C THR A 500 -16.00 -33.10 28.86
N ALA A 501 -15.48 -31.87 28.96
CA ALA A 501 -14.31 -31.50 29.77
C ALA A 501 -14.39 -30.06 30.35
N THR A 502 -15.58 -29.47 30.49
CA THR A 502 -15.72 -28.06 30.89
C THR A 502 -15.42 -27.83 32.37
N SER A 503 -14.53 -26.88 32.66
CA SER A 503 -14.50 -26.15 33.93
C SER A 503 -15.14 -24.79 33.71
N ILE A 504 -16.27 -24.56 34.36
CA ILE A 504 -16.95 -23.26 34.36
C ILE A 504 -16.74 -22.62 35.72
N TRP A 505 -16.22 -21.40 35.76
CA TRP A 505 -16.15 -20.58 36.97
C TRP A 505 -16.69 -19.19 36.65
N ALA A 506 -17.78 -18.80 37.31
CA ALA A 506 -18.41 -17.49 37.11
C ALA A 506 -18.81 -16.82 38.43
N GLY A 507 -19.11 -15.52 38.36
CA GLY A 507 -19.96 -14.82 39.34
C GLY A 507 -21.34 -15.48 39.34
N ASP A 508 -22.26 -14.96 38.53
CA ASP A 508 -23.56 -15.58 38.27
C ASP A 508 -23.48 -16.52 37.06
N VAL A 509 -24.28 -17.60 37.05
CA VAL A 509 -24.42 -18.52 35.91
C VAL A 509 -25.88 -18.60 35.51
N THR A 510 -26.22 -18.16 34.31
CA THR A 510 -27.56 -18.31 33.71
C THR A 510 -27.45 -19.08 32.41
N MET A 511 -28.13 -20.21 32.32
CA MET A 511 -28.19 -21.02 31.10
C MET A 511 -29.64 -21.37 30.76
N ASP A 512 -30.02 -21.13 29.51
CA ASP A 512 -31.30 -21.53 28.93
C ASP A 512 -31.04 -22.36 27.67
N ALA A 513 -31.42 -23.64 27.70
CA ALA A 513 -31.22 -24.58 26.61
C ALA A 513 -32.55 -25.15 26.10
N GLY A 514 -32.75 -25.17 24.78
CA GLY A 514 -33.95 -25.76 24.16
C GLY A 514 -34.15 -27.26 24.48
N THR A 515 -33.05 -28.02 24.64
CA THR A 515 -33.07 -29.45 24.96
C THR A 515 -32.45 -29.72 26.33
N SER A 516 -31.15 -30.00 26.43
CA SER A 516 -30.48 -30.45 27.67
C SER A 516 -29.27 -29.57 28.03
N ILE A 517 -28.92 -29.55 29.32
CA ILE A 517 -27.68 -28.97 29.85
C ILE A 517 -26.86 -30.12 30.46
N THR A 518 -25.59 -30.27 30.06
CA THR A 518 -24.67 -31.27 30.62
C THR A 518 -23.32 -30.64 30.96
N LEU A 519 -22.99 -30.55 32.26
CA LEU A 519 -21.80 -29.86 32.78
C LEU A 519 -21.00 -30.77 33.73
N PRO A 520 -19.82 -31.28 33.33
CA PRO A 520 -18.99 -32.14 34.18
C PRO A 520 -18.40 -31.41 35.38
N HIS A 521 -18.03 -30.13 35.24
CA HIS A 521 -17.58 -29.29 36.36
C HIS A 521 -18.13 -27.87 36.21
N VAL A 522 -18.88 -27.40 37.21
CA VAL A 522 -19.41 -26.03 37.26
C VAL A 522 -19.23 -25.43 38.64
N GLY A 523 -18.73 -24.21 38.67
CA GLY A 523 -18.49 -23.38 39.83
C GLY A 523 -19.16 -22.02 39.69
N SER A 524 -19.84 -21.56 40.74
CA SER A 524 -20.41 -20.21 40.81
C SER A 524 -20.19 -19.60 42.19
N THR A 525 -19.81 -18.33 42.21
CA THR A 525 -19.70 -17.54 43.46
C THR A 525 -20.98 -16.75 43.77
N GLY A 526 -21.85 -16.56 42.78
CA GLY A 526 -23.14 -15.88 42.84
C GLY A 526 -24.33 -16.82 42.58
N GLN A 527 -25.39 -16.33 41.92
CA GLN A 527 -26.59 -17.12 41.65
C GLN A 527 -26.39 -18.03 40.43
N MET A 528 -26.85 -19.29 40.53
CA MET A 528 -26.92 -20.21 39.41
C MET A 528 -28.38 -20.46 39.01
N THR A 529 -28.72 -20.26 37.75
CA THR A 529 -30.04 -20.53 37.16
C THR A 529 -29.88 -21.33 35.89
N LEU A 530 -30.44 -22.54 35.88
CA LEU A 530 -30.37 -23.47 34.74
C LEU A 530 -31.79 -23.84 34.30
N THR A 531 -32.11 -23.56 33.04
CA THR A 531 -33.43 -23.83 32.44
C THR A 531 -33.28 -24.72 31.20
N THR A 532 -34.15 -25.70 31.06
CA THR A 532 -34.21 -26.58 29.89
C THR A 532 -35.64 -26.68 29.36
N GLY A 533 -35.81 -26.66 28.04
CA GLY A 533 -37.11 -26.81 27.40
C GLY A 533 -37.67 -28.23 27.47
N SER A 534 -37.02 -29.18 26.76
CA SER A 534 -37.53 -30.55 26.57
C SER A 534 -36.62 -31.68 27.09
N GLY A 535 -35.41 -31.36 27.54
CA GLY A 535 -34.40 -32.33 27.97
C GLY A 535 -34.04 -32.24 29.45
N ALA A 536 -32.85 -32.74 29.80
CA ALA A 536 -32.42 -32.90 31.19
C ALA A 536 -31.25 -31.98 31.55
N ILE A 537 -31.10 -31.69 32.85
CA ILE A 537 -29.93 -31.04 33.43
C ILE A 537 -29.06 -32.12 34.10
N ASN A 538 -27.86 -32.35 33.57
CA ASN A 538 -26.88 -33.33 34.06
C ASN A 538 -25.64 -32.62 34.59
N LEU A 539 -25.42 -32.63 35.90
CA LEU A 539 -24.25 -32.00 36.53
C LEU A 539 -23.31 -33.07 37.09
N GLY A 540 -22.00 -32.90 36.87
CA GLY A 540 -20.95 -33.68 37.51
C GLY A 540 -20.56 -33.08 38.87
N THR A 541 -19.41 -32.40 38.92
CA THR A 541 -18.94 -31.68 40.11
C THR A 541 -19.55 -30.27 40.16
N LEU A 542 -20.13 -29.93 41.30
CA LEU A 542 -20.73 -28.62 41.56
C LEU A 542 -20.00 -27.93 42.73
N ALA A 543 -19.50 -26.72 42.50
CA ALA A 543 -18.89 -25.86 43.51
C ALA A 543 -19.70 -24.57 43.67
N LEU A 544 -20.26 -24.34 44.86
CA LEU A 544 -21.13 -23.20 45.15
C LEU A 544 -20.49 -22.33 46.25
N GLY A 545 -20.43 -21.01 46.02
CA GLY A 545 -20.08 -20.04 47.07
C GLY A 545 -21.21 -19.87 48.09
N ASP A 546 -20.93 -19.20 49.22
CA ASP A 546 -21.81 -19.08 50.40
C ASP A 546 -23.19 -18.42 50.18
N GLY A 547 -23.58 -18.09 48.94
CA GLY A 547 -24.89 -17.50 48.57
C GLY A 547 -25.62 -18.19 47.40
N ALA A 548 -25.16 -19.35 46.92
CA ALA A 548 -25.35 -19.75 45.51
C ALA A 548 -26.47 -20.78 45.18
N ALA A 549 -27.55 -20.91 45.97
CA ALA A 549 -28.60 -21.90 45.69
C ALA A 549 -30.02 -21.28 45.55
N SER A 550 -30.55 -21.26 44.33
CA SER A 550 -31.99 -21.27 44.02
C SER A 550 -32.28 -21.99 42.71
#